data_AF-A0A7W7N4B3-F1
#
_entry.id   AF-A0A7W7N4B3-F1
#
_cell.length_a   1.000
_cell.length_b   1.000
_cell.length_c   1.000
_cell.angle_alpha   90.00
_cell.angle_beta   90.00
_cell.angle_gamma   90.00
#
_symmetry.space_group_name_H-M   'P 1'
#
loop_
_entity.id
_entity.type
_entity.pdbx_description
1 polymer ?
#
loop_
_entity_poly.entity_id
_entity_poly.type
_entity_poly.pdbx_seq_one_letter_code
_entity_poly.pdbx_strand_id
1 'polypeptide(L)'
;MIAQLIAALILTGATSGQGASAVPVADLRGLSVSDAAKRLGATRDPAPAISMIGPRGRVDVYPVQALTPIAPHGEVCDVRLVPPERADDPVQIYGPNAWAGAYPRTAAVYVVARDGKVVEVLNPPMRAQPPRAEGESADRYTRRLMRDDRDPWLSVAAGRLPLSDLDGFLERRPDLAAPAEAVVKRVCQTAPIIVAPSGQDATGVLQGLALLPFAWRLPALNEERREAQVRGAALFAQMKLGEAVSGGVARFAAQNPGVRRYVDAEDPTYEVLSIDMGAEANNNLARMNAAGMVGVRDGRVVWLADGGAAASLGLLAAMCVDRSRQAGDHRPGCTNTGYFYP
;
A
#
# COMPACT_ATOMS: atom_id res chain seq x y z
N MET A 1 45.50 15.52 45.58
CA MET A 1 45.11 14.20 45.06
C MET A 1 43.60 14.11 45.09
N ILE A 2 42.97 14.25 43.92
CA ILE A 2 41.52 14.26 43.73
C ILE A 2 41.12 12.81 43.42
N ALA A 3 40.39 12.16 44.33
CA ALA A 3 39.83 10.83 44.09
C ALA A 3 38.39 10.98 43.59
N GLN A 4 38.21 10.69 42.30
CA GLN A 4 36.94 10.62 41.58
C GLN A 4 36.12 9.42 42.07
N LEU A 5 34.84 9.63 42.35
CA LEU A 5 33.84 8.57 42.44
C LEU A 5 32.78 8.88 41.37
N ILE A 6 33.03 8.40 40.15
CA ILE A 6 32.02 8.35 39.09
C ILE A 6 31.22 7.09 39.35
N ALA A 7 30.02 7.25 39.90
CA ALA A 7 29.04 6.19 39.98
C ALA A 7 28.66 5.80 38.54
N ALA A 8 29.11 4.63 38.12
CA ALA A 8 28.70 4.00 36.87
C ALA A 8 27.20 3.70 36.95
N LEU A 9 26.41 4.57 36.33
CA LEU A 9 25.02 4.29 35.97
C LEU A 9 25.06 3.18 34.91
N ILE A 10 25.05 1.92 35.37
CA ILE A 10 24.76 0.78 34.52
C ILE A 10 23.32 0.96 34.07
N LEU A 11 23.12 1.56 32.90
CA LEU A 11 21.91 1.35 32.11
C LEU A 11 21.87 -0.14 31.80
N THR A 12 21.26 -0.91 32.68
CA THR A 12 20.60 -2.15 32.29
C THR A 12 19.51 -1.74 31.32
N GLY A 13 19.87 -1.74 30.03
CA GLY A 13 18.92 -1.72 28.93
C GLY A 13 18.04 -2.94 29.10
N ALA A 14 16.94 -2.77 29.84
CA ALA A 14 15.79 -3.62 29.72
C ALA A 14 15.35 -3.49 28.27
N THR A 15 15.82 -4.41 27.43
CA THR A 15 15.22 -4.69 26.13
C THR A 15 13.75 -4.89 26.42
N SER A 16 12.93 -3.94 25.99
CA SER A 16 11.47 -4.00 26.03
C SER A 16 11.01 -5.15 25.11
N GLY A 17 11.25 -6.39 25.55
CA GLY A 17 10.78 -7.61 24.93
C GLY A 17 9.29 -7.77 25.21
N GLN A 18 8.46 -6.85 24.72
CA GLN A 18 7.09 -7.20 24.41
C GLN A 18 7.16 -8.06 23.15
N GLY A 19 7.07 -9.38 23.37
CA GLY A 19 7.36 -10.41 22.39
C GLY A 19 6.78 -10.11 21.02
N ALA A 20 7.61 -10.31 19.99
CA ALA A 20 7.12 -10.43 18.64
C ALA A 20 6.02 -11.50 18.65
N SER A 21 4.76 -11.08 18.50
CA SER A 21 3.66 -12.03 18.31
C SER A 21 3.88 -12.68 16.95
N ALA A 22 4.46 -13.87 16.98
CA ALA A 22 4.64 -14.75 15.85
C ALA A 22 3.42 -15.68 15.82
N VAL A 23 2.59 -15.53 14.80
CA VAL A 23 1.35 -16.29 14.64
C VAL A 23 1.40 -17.10 13.35
N PRO A 24 1.28 -18.44 13.40
CA PRO A 24 1.18 -19.25 12.19
C PRO A 24 0.04 -18.79 11.29
N VAL A 25 0.23 -18.78 9.97
CA VAL A 25 -0.82 -18.44 9.01
C VAL A 25 -2.01 -19.40 9.13
N ALA A 26 -1.73 -20.68 9.34
CA ALA A 26 -2.75 -21.70 9.58
C ALA A 26 -3.67 -21.38 10.77
N ASP A 27 -3.14 -20.76 11.83
CA ASP A 27 -3.90 -20.39 13.03
C ASP A 27 -4.87 -19.22 12.77
N LEU A 28 -4.65 -18.44 11.71
CA LEU A 28 -5.51 -17.30 11.37
C LEU A 28 -6.71 -17.72 10.53
N ARG A 29 -6.56 -18.74 9.67
CA ARG A 29 -7.63 -19.18 8.75
C ARG A 29 -8.83 -19.72 9.53
N GLY A 30 -10.03 -19.32 9.12
CA GLY A 30 -11.30 -19.70 9.75
C GLY A 30 -11.68 -18.88 10.99
N LEU A 31 -10.76 -18.11 11.58
CA LEU A 31 -11.07 -17.19 12.67
C LEU A 31 -11.95 -16.03 12.20
N SER A 32 -12.72 -15.45 13.12
CA SER A 32 -13.31 -14.14 12.88
C SER A 32 -12.20 -13.09 12.75
N VAL A 33 -12.43 -12.00 12.03
CA VAL A 33 -11.47 -10.88 11.93
C VAL A 33 -11.11 -10.34 13.32
N SER A 34 -12.08 -10.27 14.24
CA SER A 34 -11.84 -9.82 15.62
C SER A 34 -10.90 -10.77 16.38
N ASP A 35 -11.07 -12.08 16.23
CA ASP A 35 -10.21 -13.05 16.91
C ASP A 35 -8.83 -13.13 16.29
N ALA A 36 -8.73 -13.00 14.96
CA ALA A 36 -7.45 -12.84 14.27
C ALA A 36 -6.71 -11.57 14.75
N ALA A 37 -7.42 -10.45 14.90
CA ALA A 37 -6.86 -9.20 15.42
C ALA A 37 -6.37 -9.36 16.87
N LYS A 38 -7.14 -10.00 17.75
CA LYS A 38 -6.71 -10.31 19.13
C LYS A 38 -5.45 -11.20 19.14
N ARG A 39 -5.41 -12.21 18.28
CA ARG A 39 -4.27 -13.14 18.15
C ARG A 39 -3.01 -12.42 17.71
N LEU A 40 -3.14 -11.48 16.77
CA LEU A 40 -2.05 -10.63 16.28
C LEU A 40 -1.74 -9.43 17.20
N GLY A 41 -2.51 -9.23 18.28
CA GLY A 41 -2.29 -8.21 19.30
C GLY A 41 -2.82 -6.82 18.94
N ALA A 42 -3.76 -6.69 18.01
CA ALA A 42 -4.37 -5.41 17.68
C ALA A 42 -4.88 -4.67 18.92
N THR A 43 -4.59 -3.37 19.00
CA THR A 43 -5.03 -2.48 20.10
C THR A 43 -6.21 -1.59 19.72
N ARG A 44 -6.78 -1.80 18.53
CA ARG A 44 -7.88 -1.03 17.95
C ARG A 44 -8.75 -1.92 17.08
N ASP A 45 -9.96 -1.46 16.80
CA ASP A 45 -10.83 -2.14 15.84
C ASP A 45 -10.20 -2.08 14.43
N PRO A 46 -10.06 -3.22 13.74
CA PRO A 46 -9.45 -3.24 12.43
C PRO A 46 -10.40 -2.71 11.37
N ALA A 47 -9.91 -1.77 10.57
CA ALA A 47 -10.58 -1.30 9.37
C ALA A 47 -10.00 -1.99 8.13
N PRO A 48 -10.83 -2.49 7.19
CA PRO A 48 -10.33 -3.02 5.94
C PRO A 48 -9.75 -1.91 5.08
N ALA A 49 -8.70 -2.21 4.30
CA ALA A 49 -8.23 -1.29 3.26
C ALA A 49 -9.22 -1.25 2.09
N ILE A 50 -9.81 -2.41 1.75
CA ILE A 50 -10.85 -2.50 0.75
C ILE A 50 -11.93 -3.46 1.20
N SER A 51 -13.18 -3.08 0.91
CA SER A 51 -14.36 -3.91 1.08
C SER A 51 -15.03 -4.09 -0.28
N MET A 52 -15.45 -5.31 -0.58
CA MET A 52 -16.06 -5.73 -1.85
C MET A 52 -17.37 -6.46 -1.56
N ILE A 53 -18.39 -6.25 -2.40
CA ILE A 53 -19.59 -7.10 -2.46
C ILE A 53 -19.51 -7.92 -3.74
N GLY A 54 -19.24 -9.21 -3.58
CA GLY A 54 -19.16 -10.17 -4.68
C GLY A 54 -20.35 -11.12 -4.74
N PRO A 55 -20.42 -11.97 -5.78
CA PRO A 55 -21.47 -12.98 -5.91
C PRO A 55 -21.44 -14.03 -4.78
N ARG A 56 -20.31 -14.16 -4.09
CA ARG A 56 -20.08 -15.12 -2.99
C ARG A 56 -20.20 -14.51 -1.59
N GLY A 57 -20.69 -13.28 -1.49
CA GLY A 57 -20.77 -12.55 -0.22
C GLY A 57 -19.81 -11.38 -0.14
N ARG A 58 -19.62 -10.87 1.07
CA ARG A 58 -18.76 -9.72 1.34
C ARG A 58 -17.32 -10.18 1.51
N VAL A 59 -16.39 -9.52 0.83
CA VAL A 59 -14.95 -9.75 0.98
C VAL A 59 -14.27 -8.49 1.45
N ASP A 60 -13.52 -8.59 2.53
CA ASP A 60 -12.76 -7.50 3.13
C ASP A 60 -11.27 -7.86 3.11
N VAL A 61 -10.42 -6.93 2.69
CA VAL A 61 -8.96 -7.12 2.67
C VAL A 61 -8.32 -6.15 3.66
N TYR A 62 -7.59 -6.70 4.62
CA TYR A 62 -6.93 -5.97 5.69
C TYR A 62 -5.42 -6.02 5.47
N PRO A 63 -4.70 -4.90 5.43
CA PRO A 63 -3.26 -4.95 5.61
C PRO A 63 -3.00 -5.50 7.01
N VAL A 64 -2.10 -6.48 7.15
CA VAL A 64 -1.89 -7.13 8.45
C VAL A 64 -1.44 -6.13 9.52
N GLN A 65 -0.78 -5.04 9.13
CA GLN A 65 -0.45 -3.94 10.03
C GLN A 65 -1.69 -3.36 10.75
N ALA A 66 -2.86 -3.33 10.10
CA ALA A 66 -4.11 -2.90 10.75
C ALA A 66 -4.63 -3.88 11.81
N LEU A 67 -4.17 -5.13 11.76
CA LEU A 67 -4.49 -6.21 12.71
C LEU A 67 -3.42 -6.38 13.80
N THR A 68 -2.46 -5.46 13.90
CA THR A 68 -1.33 -5.54 14.86
C THR A 68 -1.26 -4.27 15.72
N PRO A 69 -0.53 -4.27 16.85
CA PRO A 69 -0.35 -3.07 17.66
C PRO A 69 0.30 -1.94 16.87
N ILE A 70 -0.13 -0.71 17.15
CA ILE A 70 0.52 0.51 16.64
C ILE A 70 2.00 0.50 17.05
N ALA A 71 2.87 0.95 16.15
CA ALA A 71 4.30 1.08 16.44
C ALA A 71 4.51 2.00 17.66
N PRO A 72 5.28 1.59 18.68
CA PRO A 72 5.65 2.45 19.79
C PRO A 72 6.39 3.71 19.32
N HIS A 73 6.32 4.78 20.10
CA HIS A 73 7.04 6.02 19.79
C HIS A 73 8.55 5.76 19.73
N GLY A 74 9.20 6.19 18.64
CA GLY A 74 10.64 6.01 18.41
C GLY A 74 11.01 4.66 17.76
N GLU A 75 10.03 3.83 17.43
CA GLU A 75 10.22 2.57 16.70
C GLU A 75 9.54 2.61 15.33
N VAL A 76 10.10 1.86 14.38
CA VAL A 76 9.42 1.46 13.15
C VAL A 76 9.11 -0.01 13.29
N CYS A 77 7.84 -0.37 13.09
CA CYS A 77 7.41 -1.75 13.07
C CYS A 77 6.89 -2.13 11.67
N ASP A 78 7.21 -3.34 11.27
CA ASP A 78 6.77 -3.97 10.03
C ASP A 78 6.23 -5.37 10.34
N VAL A 79 5.40 -5.91 9.44
CA VAL A 79 4.86 -7.26 9.57
C VAL A 79 5.31 -8.06 8.37
N ARG A 80 5.89 -9.23 8.64
CA ARG A 80 6.49 -10.09 7.63
C ARG A 80 6.02 -11.53 7.79
N LEU A 81 6.09 -12.27 6.71
CA LEU A 81 6.09 -13.72 6.77
C LEU A 81 7.52 -14.22 6.98
N VAL A 82 7.69 -15.13 7.93
CA VAL A 82 8.96 -15.80 8.22
C VAL A 82 8.76 -17.31 8.29
N PRO A 83 9.76 -18.12 7.89
CA PRO A 83 9.65 -19.57 8.01
C PRO A 83 9.44 -19.98 9.47
N PRO A 84 8.73 -21.07 9.75
CA PRO A 84 8.42 -21.46 11.12
C PRO A 84 9.68 -21.71 11.96
N GLU A 85 10.72 -22.29 11.38
CA GLU A 85 12.02 -22.52 12.02
C GLU A 85 12.83 -21.25 12.30
N ARG A 86 12.37 -20.10 11.77
CA ARG A 86 12.98 -18.77 11.92
C ARG A 86 12.08 -17.80 12.69
N ALA A 87 10.98 -18.29 13.28
CA ALA A 87 10.02 -17.48 14.01
C ALA A 87 10.68 -16.67 15.14
N ASP A 88 11.76 -17.17 15.72
CA ASP A 88 12.50 -16.51 16.81
C ASP A 88 13.70 -15.67 16.35
N ASP A 89 14.14 -15.81 15.09
CA ASP A 89 15.33 -15.14 14.58
C ASP A 89 15.15 -13.61 14.54
N PRO A 90 16.18 -12.81 14.86
CA PRO A 90 16.13 -11.37 14.68
C PRO A 90 15.96 -11.05 13.19
N VAL A 91 14.92 -10.28 12.87
CA VAL A 91 14.61 -9.83 11.50
C VAL A 91 14.98 -8.36 11.40
N GLN A 92 15.78 -8.00 10.41
CA GLN A 92 16.07 -6.59 10.12
C GLN A 92 14.99 -6.03 9.20
N ILE A 93 14.43 -4.86 9.53
CA ILE A 93 13.52 -4.16 8.61
C ILE A 93 14.35 -3.46 7.53
N TYR A 94 15.45 -2.81 7.93
CA TYR A 94 16.42 -2.16 7.03
C TYR A 94 17.72 -2.97 6.95
N GLY A 95 17.83 -3.86 5.96
CA GLY A 95 19.05 -4.62 5.72
C GLY A 95 18.79 -5.91 4.93
N PRO A 96 19.83 -6.51 4.34
CA PRO A 96 19.71 -7.83 3.74
C PRO A 96 19.44 -8.87 4.84
N ASN A 97 18.33 -9.59 4.74
CA ASN A 97 18.09 -10.78 5.56
C ASN A 97 18.67 -11.98 4.81
N ALA A 98 19.57 -12.74 5.44
CA ALA A 98 20.27 -13.87 4.80
C ALA A 98 19.32 -14.95 4.26
N TRP A 99 18.10 -15.02 4.80
CA TRP A 99 17.03 -15.96 4.43
C TRP A 99 15.95 -15.32 3.54
N ALA A 100 16.15 -14.11 3.00
CA ALA A 100 15.20 -13.44 2.12
C ALA A 100 14.87 -14.20 0.81
N GLY A 101 15.53 -15.34 0.55
CA GLY A 101 15.18 -16.26 -0.53
C GLY A 101 14.03 -17.22 -0.19
N ALA A 102 13.72 -17.48 1.09
CA ALA A 102 12.68 -18.43 1.49
C ALA A 102 11.26 -17.87 1.22
N TYR A 103 11.08 -16.57 1.48
CA TYR A 103 9.88 -15.83 1.08
C TYR A 103 10.28 -14.56 0.34
N PRO A 104 9.69 -14.28 -0.83
CA PRO A 104 9.99 -13.07 -1.57
C PRO A 104 9.69 -11.85 -0.71
N ARG A 105 10.54 -10.81 -0.82
CA ARG A 105 10.28 -9.52 -0.18
C ARG A 105 8.89 -9.04 -0.61
N THR A 106 8.05 -8.61 0.32
CA THR A 106 6.68 -8.19 0.02
C THR A 106 6.42 -6.75 0.35
N ALA A 107 5.45 -6.16 -0.37
CA ALA A 107 5.08 -4.77 -0.17
C ALA A 107 4.27 -4.61 1.12
N ALA A 108 3.43 -5.60 1.41
CA ALA A 108 2.74 -5.82 2.67
C ALA A 108 2.21 -7.26 2.70
N VAL A 109 1.87 -7.75 3.90
CA VAL A 109 1.06 -8.96 4.09
C VAL A 109 -0.39 -8.52 4.23
N TYR A 110 -1.33 -9.25 3.62
CA TYR A 110 -2.77 -8.95 3.74
C TYR A 110 -3.53 -10.15 4.31
N VAL A 111 -4.57 -9.88 5.09
CA VAL A 111 -5.57 -10.86 5.53
C VAL A 111 -6.84 -10.61 4.74
N VAL A 112 -7.36 -11.64 4.10
CA VAL A 112 -8.63 -11.60 3.37
C VAL A 112 -9.67 -12.30 4.20
N ALA A 113 -10.79 -11.62 4.45
CA ALA A 113 -11.94 -12.17 5.11
C ALA A 113 -13.13 -12.25 4.16
N ARG A 114 -13.90 -13.34 4.26
CA ARG A 114 -15.21 -13.47 3.64
C ARG A 114 -16.26 -13.54 4.74
N ASP A 115 -17.26 -12.67 4.67
CA ASP A 115 -18.34 -12.56 5.66
C ASP A 115 -17.83 -12.54 7.11
N GLY A 116 -16.75 -11.78 7.34
CA GLY A 116 -16.13 -11.58 8.66
C GLY A 116 -15.22 -12.72 9.14
N LYS A 117 -15.00 -13.78 8.34
CA LYS A 117 -14.06 -14.87 8.65
C LYS A 117 -12.85 -14.84 7.73
N VAL A 118 -11.67 -15.01 8.29
CA VAL A 118 -10.41 -15.09 7.53
C VAL A 118 -10.45 -16.31 6.62
N VAL A 119 -10.31 -16.08 5.32
CA VAL A 119 -10.25 -17.14 4.31
C VAL A 119 -8.85 -17.31 3.75
N GLU A 120 -8.05 -16.24 3.73
CA GLU A 120 -6.70 -16.30 3.17
C GLU A 120 -5.78 -15.25 3.80
N VAL A 121 -4.47 -15.53 3.80
CA VAL A 121 -3.41 -14.55 4.03
C VAL A 121 -2.63 -14.43 2.72
N LEU A 122 -2.45 -13.22 2.22
CA LEU A 122 -1.72 -12.95 0.99
C LEU A 122 -0.34 -12.38 1.27
N ASN A 123 0.60 -12.74 0.41
CA ASN A 123 1.97 -12.27 0.39
C ASN A 123 2.37 -11.77 -1.01
N PRO A 124 1.82 -10.64 -1.49
CA PRO A 124 2.14 -10.15 -2.83
C PRO A 124 3.64 -9.81 -2.95
N PRO A 125 4.36 -10.46 -3.88
CA PRO A 125 5.80 -10.26 -4.00
C PRO A 125 6.11 -8.85 -4.51
N MET A 126 7.07 -8.18 -3.89
CA MET A 126 7.83 -7.14 -4.57
C MET A 126 8.75 -7.83 -5.56
N ARG A 127 8.55 -7.58 -6.84
CA ARG A 127 9.50 -8.03 -7.85
C ARG A 127 10.88 -7.48 -7.53
N ALA A 128 11.87 -8.37 -7.50
CA ALA A 128 13.26 -7.97 -7.37
C ALA A 128 13.60 -7.04 -8.53
N GLN A 129 14.21 -5.89 -8.22
CA GLN A 129 14.69 -4.98 -9.26
C GLN A 129 15.78 -5.71 -10.05
N PRO A 130 15.64 -5.83 -11.38
CA PRO A 130 16.68 -6.46 -12.19
C PRO A 130 17.97 -5.67 -12.04
N PRO A 131 19.15 -6.31 -12.02
CA PRO A 131 20.40 -5.57 -11.96
C PRO A 131 20.55 -4.64 -13.16
N ARG A 132 21.33 -3.57 -12.96
CA ARG A 132 21.73 -2.68 -14.04
C ARG A 132 22.57 -3.46 -15.05
N ALA A 133 22.25 -3.34 -16.34
CA ALA A 133 23.02 -4.01 -17.38
C ALA A 133 24.43 -3.41 -17.49
N GLU A 134 25.39 -4.18 -17.99
CA GLU A 134 26.75 -3.69 -18.23
C GLU A 134 26.72 -2.53 -19.23
N GLY A 135 27.40 -1.42 -18.91
CA GLY A 135 27.40 -0.20 -19.72
C GLY A 135 26.11 0.62 -19.71
N GLU A 136 25.09 0.24 -18.94
CA GLU A 136 23.84 1.01 -18.82
C GLU A 136 24.02 2.24 -17.92
N SER A 137 23.62 3.43 -18.40
CA SER A 137 23.64 4.65 -17.59
C SER A 137 22.60 4.61 -16.48
N ALA A 138 22.84 5.33 -15.38
CA ALA A 138 21.91 5.41 -14.25
C ALA A 138 20.50 5.90 -14.68
N ASP A 139 20.43 6.88 -15.59
CA ASP A 139 19.16 7.39 -16.10
C ASP A 139 18.42 6.38 -16.99
N ARG A 140 19.16 5.58 -17.77
CA ARG A 140 18.56 4.53 -18.60
C ARG A 140 18.03 3.40 -17.72
N TYR A 141 18.82 3.00 -16.73
CA TYR A 141 18.43 2.01 -15.73
C TYR A 141 17.18 2.44 -14.94
N THR A 142 17.17 3.66 -14.42
CA THR A 142 16.00 4.20 -13.70
C THR A 142 14.76 4.25 -14.60
N ARG A 143 14.89 4.70 -15.85
CA ARG A 143 13.76 4.70 -16.80
C ARG A 143 13.25 3.30 -17.11
N ARG A 144 14.13 2.31 -17.21
CA ARG A 144 13.78 0.89 -17.38
C ARG A 144 13.01 0.38 -16.17
N LEU A 145 13.57 0.55 -14.96
CA LEU A 145 12.90 0.16 -13.71
C LEU A 145 11.51 0.77 -13.54
N MET A 146 11.31 2.02 -13.97
CA MET A 146 10.01 2.67 -13.88
C MET A 146 8.96 2.04 -14.81
N ARG A 147 9.39 1.51 -15.97
CA ARG A 147 8.53 0.94 -17.04
C ARG A 147 8.42 -0.58 -17.02
N ASP A 148 9.32 -1.26 -16.30
CA ASP A 148 9.39 -2.72 -16.22
C ASP A 148 8.06 -3.36 -15.82
N ASP A 149 7.92 -4.64 -16.15
CA ASP A 149 6.71 -5.45 -15.94
C ASP A 149 6.12 -5.16 -14.54
N ARG A 150 4.95 -4.53 -14.52
CA ARG A 150 4.13 -4.28 -13.33
C ARG A 150 3.05 -5.34 -13.34
N ASP A 151 3.16 -6.36 -12.50
CA ASP A 151 2.12 -7.38 -12.36
C ASP A 151 0.99 -6.79 -11.49
N PRO A 152 -0.15 -6.38 -12.09
CA PRO A 152 -1.22 -5.77 -11.33
C PRO A 152 -2.06 -6.90 -10.75
N TRP A 153 -1.65 -7.42 -9.59
CA TRP A 153 -2.21 -8.63 -9.01
C TRP A 153 -3.72 -8.56 -8.69
N LEU A 154 -4.27 -7.34 -8.60
CA LEU A 154 -5.69 -7.07 -8.43
C LEU A 154 -6.46 -6.91 -9.75
N SER A 155 -5.82 -6.97 -10.91
CA SER A 155 -6.52 -6.93 -12.21
C SER A 155 -6.75 -8.33 -12.77
N VAL A 156 -7.82 -8.52 -13.53
CA VAL A 156 -8.09 -9.82 -14.20
C VAL A 156 -7.06 -10.14 -15.28
N ALA A 157 -6.59 -9.09 -15.98
CA ALA A 157 -5.52 -9.14 -16.95
C ALA A 157 -4.86 -7.76 -17.08
N ALA A 158 -3.70 -7.72 -17.72
CA ALA A 158 -2.99 -6.48 -18.00
C ALA A 158 -3.82 -5.59 -18.94
N GLY A 159 -3.90 -4.29 -18.68
CA GLY A 159 -4.78 -3.39 -19.43
C GLY A 159 -6.27 -3.49 -19.09
N ARG A 160 -6.71 -4.34 -18.16
CA ARG A 160 -8.09 -4.35 -17.61
C ARG A 160 -8.21 -3.41 -16.41
N LEU A 161 -9.43 -3.03 -16.03
CA LEU A 161 -9.63 -2.29 -14.78
C LEU A 161 -9.40 -3.22 -13.57
N PRO A 162 -8.81 -2.72 -12.47
CA PRO A 162 -8.58 -3.54 -11.29
C PRO A 162 -9.92 -4.02 -10.72
N LEU A 163 -9.93 -5.22 -10.13
CA LEU A 163 -11.06 -5.83 -9.42
C LEU A 163 -12.35 -5.96 -10.24
N SER A 164 -12.25 -6.04 -11.57
CA SER A 164 -13.42 -6.30 -12.42
C SER A 164 -14.08 -7.64 -12.09
N ASP A 165 -13.32 -8.66 -11.72
CA ASP A 165 -13.84 -9.94 -11.22
C ASP A 165 -14.07 -9.99 -9.69
N LEU A 166 -13.96 -8.85 -9.00
CA LEU A 166 -14.15 -8.74 -7.55
C LEU A 166 -13.22 -9.68 -6.77
N ASP A 167 -13.75 -10.68 -6.08
CA ASP A 167 -12.97 -11.65 -5.29
C ASP A 167 -12.39 -12.79 -6.12
N GLY A 168 -12.53 -12.74 -7.46
CA GLY A 168 -11.96 -13.74 -8.36
C GLY A 168 -10.44 -13.82 -8.31
N PHE A 169 -9.74 -12.74 -7.89
CA PHE A 169 -8.28 -12.76 -7.76
C PHE A 169 -7.78 -13.86 -6.82
N LEU A 170 -8.57 -14.24 -5.81
CA LEU A 170 -8.23 -15.34 -4.88
C LEU A 170 -8.07 -16.68 -5.59
N GLU A 171 -8.82 -16.91 -6.67
CA GLU A 171 -8.75 -18.15 -7.45
C GLU A 171 -7.69 -18.09 -8.54
N ARG A 172 -7.55 -16.92 -9.18
CA ARG A 172 -6.58 -16.74 -10.28
C ARG A 172 -5.15 -16.59 -9.82
N ARG A 173 -4.95 -16.16 -8.57
CA ARG A 173 -3.64 -15.84 -8.01
C ARG A 173 -3.29 -16.67 -6.78
N PRO A 174 -3.33 -18.01 -6.86
CA PRO A 174 -2.91 -18.87 -5.76
C PRO A 174 -1.42 -18.68 -5.41
N ASP A 175 -0.62 -18.13 -6.34
CA ASP A 175 0.77 -17.75 -6.13
C ASP A 175 0.96 -16.65 -5.08
N LEU A 176 -0.09 -15.86 -4.80
CA LEU A 176 -0.06 -14.82 -3.77
C LEU A 176 -0.40 -15.37 -2.38
N ALA A 177 -0.97 -16.57 -2.27
CA ALA A 177 -1.32 -17.14 -0.98
C ALA A 177 -0.05 -17.35 -0.15
N ALA A 178 -0.11 -16.90 1.10
CA ALA A 178 0.93 -17.19 2.07
C ALA A 178 1.03 -18.72 2.27
N PRO A 179 2.25 -19.28 2.33
CA PRO A 179 2.43 -20.68 2.68
C PRO A 179 1.79 -20.99 4.04
N ALA A 180 1.14 -22.14 4.17
CA ALA A 180 0.34 -22.45 5.36
C ALA A 180 1.19 -22.56 6.63
N GLU A 181 2.44 -23.00 6.46
CA GLU A 181 3.48 -23.12 7.48
C GLU A 181 4.16 -21.79 7.82
N ALA A 182 3.95 -20.74 7.03
CA ALA A 182 4.56 -19.44 7.28
C ALA A 182 4.03 -18.84 8.59
N VAL A 183 4.85 -18.01 9.21
CA VAL A 183 4.53 -17.32 10.45
C VAL A 183 4.43 -15.83 10.17
N VAL A 184 3.29 -15.23 10.53
CA VAL A 184 3.11 -13.77 10.57
C VAL A 184 3.86 -13.25 11.79
N LYS A 185 4.94 -12.50 11.55
CA LYS A 185 5.79 -11.94 12.60
C LYS A 185 5.80 -10.42 12.51
N ARG A 186 5.48 -9.77 13.64
CA ARG A 186 5.72 -8.34 13.83
C ARG A 186 7.18 -8.13 14.22
N VAL A 187 7.85 -7.23 13.50
CA VAL A 187 9.24 -6.88 13.69
C VAL A 187 9.30 -5.39 13.99
N CYS A 188 9.95 -5.02 15.08
CA CYS A 188 10.16 -3.61 15.43
C CYS A 188 11.65 -3.34 15.62
N GLN A 189 12.05 -2.14 15.25
CA GLN A 189 13.40 -1.66 15.47
C GLN A 189 13.35 -0.16 15.74
N THR A 190 14.39 0.39 16.37
CA THR A 190 14.51 1.83 16.57
C THR A 190 14.45 2.56 15.23
N ALA A 191 13.61 3.59 15.16
CA ALA A 191 13.50 4.42 13.97
C ALA A 191 14.88 5.07 13.67
N PRO A 192 15.42 4.94 12.45
CA PRO A 192 16.67 5.56 12.12
C PRO A 192 16.54 7.09 12.23
N ILE A 193 17.46 7.72 12.96
CA ILE A 193 17.58 9.18 12.94
C ILE A 193 18.20 9.54 11.59
N ILE A 194 17.39 10.02 10.66
CA ILE A 194 17.89 10.54 9.38
C ILE A 194 18.54 11.90 9.67
N VAL A 195 19.84 11.89 9.94
CA VAL A 195 20.64 13.12 10.01
C VAL A 195 20.89 13.57 8.57
N ALA A 196 20.40 14.76 8.22
CA ALA A 196 20.64 15.34 6.89
C ALA A 196 22.16 15.42 6.64
N PRO A 197 22.68 14.92 5.50
CA PRO A 197 24.11 14.97 5.23
C PRO A 197 24.57 16.42 5.17
N SER A 198 25.57 16.76 5.99
CA SER A 198 26.26 18.05 5.96
C SER A 198 27.26 18.08 4.82
N GLY A 199 26.80 18.21 3.57
CA GLY A 199 27.68 18.28 2.40
C GLY A 199 26.97 18.91 1.20
N GLN A 200 27.50 20.03 0.71
CA GLN A 200 27.09 20.62 -0.56
C GLN A 200 27.63 19.76 -1.70
N ASP A 201 26.74 19.28 -2.57
CA ASP A 201 27.09 18.49 -3.76
C ASP A 201 27.26 19.43 -4.97
N ALA A 202 28.33 19.20 -5.73
CA ALA A 202 28.90 20.09 -6.75
C ALA A 202 28.07 20.23 -8.03
N THR A 203 26.91 19.59 -8.11
CA THR A 203 26.07 19.52 -9.32
C THR A 203 24.79 20.35 -9.25
N GLY A 204 24.53 21.09 -8.16
CA GLY A 204 23.31 21.92 -8.03
C GLY A 204 22.01 21.10 -7.86
N VAL A 205 22.07 19.77 -7.93
CA VAL A 205 20.94 18.87 -7.68
C VAL A 205 20.45 18.99 -6.24
N LEU A 206 21.37 19.13 -5.27
CA LEU A 206 21.01 19.41 -3.88
C LEU A 206 20.43 20.81 -3.67
N GLN A 207 20.70 21.80 -4.53
CA GLN A 207 20.03 23.11 -4.44
C GLN A 207 18.58 23.04 -4.93
N GLY A 208 18.28 22.25 -5.96
CA GLY A 208 16.92 21.91 -6.36
C GLY A 208 16.16 21.13 -5.27
N LEU A 209 16.87 20.25 -4.54
CA LEU A 209 16.33 19.54 -3.38
C LEU A 209 16.21 20.43 -2.12
N ALA A 210 17.06 21.46 -1.97
CA ALA A 210 17.03 22.40 -0.85
C ALA A 210 15.81 23.35 -0.88
N LEU A 211 15.18 23.52 -2.06
CA LEU A 211 13.91 24.23 -2.20
C LEU A 211 12.68 23.35 -1.89
N LEU A 212 12.83 22.04 -1.74
CA LEU A 212 11.73 21.12 -1.40
C LEU A 212 11.08 21.35 -0.04
N PRO A 213 11.83 21.63 1.04
CA PRO A 213 11.25 22.14 2.28
C PRO A 213 10.74 23.58 2.15
N PHE A 214 10.56 24.12 0.94
CA PHE A 214 9.83 25.36 0.68
C PHE A 214 8.78 25.21 -0.45
N ALA A 215 8.77 24.11 -1.20
CA ALA A 215 7.75 23.81 -2.19
C ALA A 215 6.36 23.64 -1.56
N TRP A 216 6.30 23.15 -0.30
CA TRP A 216 5.10 23.16 0.54
C TRP A 216 4.70 24.55 1.05
N ARG A 217 5.40 25.62 0.67
CA ARG A 217 5.01 27.01 0.99
C ARG A 217 4.43 27.75 -0.22
N LEU A 218 4.28 27.08 -1.36
CA LEU A 218 3.58 27.64 -2.52
C LEU A 218 2.08 27.71 -2.21
N PRO A 219 1.52 28.91 -1.91
CA PRO A 219 0.20 29.01 -1.28
C PRO A 219 -0.91 28.46 -2.16
N ALA A 220 -0.83 28.70 -3.48
CA ALA A 220 -1.83 28.26 -4.44
C ALA A 220 -1.93 26.73 -4.54
N LEU A 221 -0.79 26.03 -4.61
CA LEU A 221 -0.78 24.56 -4.73
C LEU A 221 -1.27 23.88 -3.45
N ASN A 222 -1.03 24.48 -2.28
CA ASN A 222 -1.55 23.94 -1.02
C ASN A 222 -3.05 24.17 -0.87
N GLU A 223 -3.56 25.30 -1.35
CA GLU A 223 -4.99 25.58 -1.29
C GLU A 223 -5.76 24.65 -2.23
N GLU A 224 -5.29 24.43 -3.45
CA GLU A 224 -5.86 23.45 -4.37
C GLU A 224 -5.87 22.03 -3.76
N ARG A 225 -4.77 21.62 -3.10
CA ARG A 225 -4.69 20.33 -2.40
C ARG A 225 -5.66 20.24 -1.23
N ARG A 226 -5.79 21.32 -0.45
CA ARG A 226 -6.68 21.38 0.72
C ARG A 226 -8.14 21.33 0.27
N GLU A 227 -8.49 22.05 -0.78
CA GLU A 227 -9.81 22.00 -1.41
C GLU A 227 -10.11 20.61 -1.96
N ALA A 228 -9.17 20.00 -2.69
CA ALA A 228 -9.30 18.63 -3.20
C ALA A 228 -9.44 17.62 -2.07
N GLN A 229 -8.70 17.79 -0.97
CA GLN A 229 -8.82 16.91 0.19
C GLN A 229 -10.20 17.00 0.85
N VAL A 230 -10.71 18.20 1.09
CA VAL A 230 -12.04 18.38 1.71
C VAL A 230 -13.14 17.89 0.78
N ARG A 231 -13.10 18.30 -0.50
CA ARG A 231 -14.12 17.95 -1.50
C ARG A 231 -14.08 16.47 -1.83
N GLY A 232 -12.90 15.93 -2.10
CA GLY A 232 -12.65 14.52 -2.42
C GLY A 232 -13.08 13.60 -1.29
N ALA A 233 -12.68 13.90 -0.04
CA ALA A 233 -13.11 13.13 1.12
C ALA A 233 -14.63 13.16 1.31
N ALA A 234 -15.26 14.32 1.12
CA ALA A 234 -16.72 14.45 1.21
C ALA A 234 -17.44 13.67 0.09
N LEU A 235 -16.89 13.64 -1.13
CA LEU A 235 -17.44 12.86 -2.25
C LEU A 235 -17.28 11.36 -2.01
N PHE A 236 -16.10 10.92 -1.57
CA PHE A 236 -15.84 9.52 -1.28
C PHE A 236 -16.72 9.02 -0.13
N ALA A 237 -16.93 9.82 0.92
CA ALA A 237 -17.80 9.47 2.04
C ALA A 237 -19.29 9.32 1.67
N GLN A 238 -19.73 9.86 0.53
CA GLN A 238 -21.09 9.64 0.02
C GLN A 238 -21.25 8.25 -0.63
N MET A 239 -20.15 7.61 -1.00
CA MET A 239 -20.17 6.30 -1.64
C MET A 239 -20.33 5.20 -0.60
N LYS A 240 -21.27 4.29 -0.85
CA LYS A 240 -21.57 3.16 0.02
C LYS A 240 -21.69 1.89 -0.78
N LEU A 241 -21.09 0.81 -0.27
CA LEU A 241 -21.17 -0.50 -0.91
C LEU A 241 -22.62 -0.94 -1.12
N GLY A 242 -22.91 -1.45 -2.32
CA GLY A 242 -24.21 -1.95 -2.73
C GLY A 242 -25.21 -0.85 -3.15
N GLU A 243 -24.95 0.40 -2.82
CA GLU A 243 -25.81 1.52 -3.20
C GLU A 243 -25.58 1.94 -4.65
N ALA A 244 -26.64 2.44 -5.29
CA ALA A 244 -26.55 3.02 -6.61
C ALA A 244 -25.83 4.37 -6.55
N VAL A 245 -24.96 4.64 -7.53
CA VAL A 245 -24.33 5.96 -7.66
C VAL A 245 -25.41 6.97 -8.02
N SER A 246 -25.58 8.00 -7.18
CA SER A 246 -26.63 9.01 -7.34
C SER A 246 -26.58 9.67 -8.72
N GLY A 247 -27.70 9.67 -9.43
CA GLY A 247 -27.81 10.23 -10.78
C GLY A 247 -27.13 9.40 -11.88
N GLY A 248 -26.52 8.25 -11.56
CA GLY A 248 -25.76 7.41 -12.46
C GLY A 248 -24.28 7.81 -12.58
N VAL A 249 -23.42 6.85 -12.89
CA VAL A 249 -21.94 7.00 -12.87
C VAL A 249 -21.44 8.11 -13.78
N ALA A 250 -21.96 8.16 -15.01
CA ALA A 250 -21.60 9.16 -16.01
C ALA A 250 -21.91 10.59 -15.54
N ARG A 251 -23.12 10.78 -15.02
CA ARG A 251 -23.59 12.08 -14.52
C ARG A 251 -22.84 12.48 -13.26
N PHE A 252 -22.62 11.53 -12.35
CA PHE A 252 -21.85 11.76 -11.14
C PHE A 252 -20.45 12.28 -11.48
N ALA A 253 -19.72 11.63 -12.39
CA ALA A 253 -18.40 12.08 -12.79
C ALA A 253 -18.43 13.45 -13.49
N ALA A 254 -19.41 13.70 -14.36
CA ALA A 254 -19.54 14.98 -15.06
C ALA A 254 -19.88 16.17 -14.13
N GLN A 255 -20.57 15.93 -13.01
CA GLN A 255 -21.02 16.97 -12.08
C GLN A 255 -20.03 17.27 -10.95
N ASN A 256 -19.03 16.41 -10.73
CA ASN A 256 -18.11 16.51 -9.61
C ASN A 256 -16.67 16.70 -10.10
N PRO A 257 -16.12 17.93 -10.04
CA PRO A 257 -14.72 18.18 -10.38
C PRO A 257 -13.78 17.34 -9.52
N GLY A 258 -12.72 16.79 -10.13
CA GLY A 258 -11.79 15.87 -9.48
C GLY A 258 -12.24 14.41 -9.49
N VAL A 259 -13.38 14.09 -10.12
CA VAL A 259 -13.83 12.71 -10.37
C VAL A 259 -13.59 12.35 -11.83
N ARG A 260 -12.84 11.27 -12.07
CA ARG A 260 -12.73 10.66 -13.40
C ARG A 260 -13.39 9.30 -13.43
N ARG A 261 -13.98 9.00 -14.58
CA ARG A 261 -14.66 7.74 -14.86
C ARG A 261 -13.87 6.93 -15.87
N TYR A 262 -13.69 5.66 -15.57
CA TYR A 262 -13.10 4.68 -16.47
C TYR A 262 -14.06 3.52 -16.65
N VAL A 263 -14.32 3.13 -17.90
CA VAL A 263 -15.17 1.98 -18.23
C VAL A 263 -14.26 0.86 -18.67
N ASP A 264 -14.49 -0.36 -18.19
CA ASP A 264 -13.76 -1.53 -18.67
C ASP A 264 -14.22 -1.85 -20.09
N ALA A 265 -13.27 -1.88 -21.03
CA ALA A 265 -13.58 -2.09 -22.44
C ALA A 265 -14.14 -3.49 -22.75
N GLU A 266 -13.78 -4.49 -21.95
CA GLU A 266 -14.20 -5.89 -22.13
C GLU A 266 -15.38 -6.25 -21.22
N ASP A 267 -15.68 -5.42 -20.21
CA ASP A 267 -16.89 -5.51 -19.40
C ASP A 267 -17.50 -4.10 -19.21
N PRO A 268 -18.31 -3.62 -20.16
CA PRO A 268 -18.88 -2.28 -20.10
C PRO A 268 -19.83 -2.04 -18.90
N THR A 269 -20.24 -3.10 -18.21
CA THR A 269 -21.04 -2.98 -16.98
C THR A 269 -20.19 -2.58 -15.78
N TYR A 270 -18.87 -2.78 -15.87
CA TYR A 270 -17.90 -2.51 -14.82
C TYR A 270 -17.11 -1.23 -15.10
N GLU A 271 -17.05 -0.39 -14.09
CA GLU A 271 -16.47 0.94 -14.14
C GLU A 271 -15.68 1.22 -12.88
N VAL A 272 -14.68 2.11 -12.98
CA VAL A 272 -13.94 2.63 -11.85
C VAL A 272 -14.06 4.15 -11.86
N LEU A 273 -14.43 4.71 -10.72
CA LEU A 273 -14.29 6.13 -10.45
C LEU A 273 -12.99 6.36 -9.67
N SER A 274 -12.16 7.30 -10.15
CA SER A 274 -11.08 7.87 -9.34
C SER A 274 -11.51 9.22 -8.82
N ILE A 275 -11.42 9.43 -7.51
CA ILE A 275 -11.75 10.68 -6.83
C ILE A 275 -10.44 11.27 -6.31
N ASP A 276 -10.10 12.47 -6.73
CA ASP A 276 -8.96 13.22 -6.21
C ASP A 276 -9.20 13.56 -4.72
N MET A 277 -8.35 13.02 -3.84
CA MET A 277 -8.39 13.23 -2.38
C MET A 277 -7.32 14.23 -1.90
N GLY A 278 -6.66 14.94 -2.82
CA GLY A 278 -5.51 15.79 -2.52
C GLY A 278 -4.25 14.98 -2.17
N ALA A 279 -3.08 15.59 -2.32
CA ALA A 279 -1.82 14.97 -1.89
C ALA A 279 -1.71 14.92 -0.35
N GLU A 280 -1.17 13.83 0.20
CA GLU A 280 -0.91 13.74 1.65
C GLU A 280 0.11 14.80 2.10
N ALA A 281 -0.13 15.40 3.28
CA ALA A 281 0.66 16.51 3.83
C ALA A 281 2.17 16.20 3.99
N ASN A 282 2.55 14.93 4.01
CA ASN A 282 3.92 14.48 4.23
C ASN A 282 4.68 14.19 2.92
N ASN A 283 4.01 14.28 1.76
CA ASN A 283 4.59 13.93 0.47
C ASN A 283 4.71 15.17 -0.44
N ASN A 284 5.57 16.11 -0.02
CA ASN A 284 5.78 17.40 -0.70
C ASN A 284 6.43 17.28 -2.09
N LEU A 285 7.00 16.11 -2.39
CA LEU A 285 7.71 15.79 -3.62
C LEU A 285 6.83 15.09 -4.65
N ALA A 286 5.83 14.34 -4.20
CA ALA A 286 4.90 13.71 -5.10
C ALA A 286 3.80 14.71 -5.45
N ARG A 287 3.71 15.07 -6.73
CA ARG A 287 2.45 15.56 -7.32
C ARG A 287 1.34 14.50 -7.29
N MET A 288 1.58 13.35 -6.67
CA MET A 288 0.65 12.23 -6.61
C MET A 288 -0.45 12.64 -5.65
N ASN A 289 -1.54 13.15 -6.22
CA ASN A 289 -2.79 13.27 -5.49
C ASN A 289 -3.16 11.87 -5.02
N ALA A 290 -3.46 11.72 -3.73
CA ALA A 290 -4.03 10.47 -3.27
C ALA A 290 -5.38 10.34 -3.98
N ALA A 291 -5.63 9.22 -4.64
CA ALA A 291 -6.89 9.02 -5.34
C ALA A 291 -7.68 7.92 -4.65
N GLY A 292 -8.85 8.28 -4.12
CA GLY A 292 -9.84 7.31 -3.70
C GLY A 292 -10.37 6.60 -4.94
N MET A 293 -10.56 5.29 -4.86
CA MET A 293 -11.05 4.49 -5.97
C MET A 293 -12.34 3.77 -5.59
N VAL A 294 -13.28 3.78 -6.51
CA VAL A 294 -14.60 3.18 -6.34
C VAL A 294 -14.87 2.29 -7.54
N GLY A 295 -15.07 1.00 -7.29
CA GLY A 295 -15.57 0.08 -8.31
C GLY A 295 -17.08 0.13 -8.38
N VAL A 296 -17.61 0.20 -9.59
CA VAL A 296 -19.05 0.25 -9.86
C VAL A 296 -19.40 -0.83 -10.87
N ARG A 297 -20.44 -1.63 -10.60
CA ARG A 297 -21.03 -2.56 -11.57
C ARG A 297 -22.52 -2.32 -11.68
N ASP A 298 -23.02 -2.22 -12.90
CA ASP A 298 -24.44 -1.94 -13.18
C ASP A 298 -24.96 -0.71 -12.43
N GLY A 299 -24.11 0.33 -12.31
CA GLY A 299 -24.41 1.56 -11.60
C GLY A 299 -24.39 1.47 -10.07
N ARG A 300 -24.02 0.32 -9.49
CA ARG A 300 -23.91 0.11 -8.03
C ARG A 300 -22.47 -0.02 -7.58
N VAL A 301 -22.15 0.58 -6.44
CA VAL A 301 -20.82 0.48 -5.84
C VAL A 301 -20.58 -0.96 -5.40
N VAL A 302 -19.54 -1.59 -5.96
CA VAL A 302 -19.14 -2.97 -5.63
C VAL A 302 -17.89 -3.04 -4.78
N TRP A 303 -17.06 -1.99 -4.77
CA TRP A 303 -15.96 -1.86 -3.81
C TRP A 303 -15.49 -0.43 -3.61
N LEU A 304 -14.80 -0.19 -2.49
CA LEU A 304 -14.28 1.11 -2.07
C LEU A 304 -12.86 0.97 -1.52
N ALA A 305 -11.95 1.83 -1.99
CA ALA A 305 -10.62 1.99 -1.42
C ALA A 305 -10.31 3.49 -1.29
N ASP A 306 -9.97 3.95 -0.09
CA ASP A 306 -9.52 5.33 0.09
C ASP A 306 -8.15 5.57 -0.59
N GLY A 307 -7.63 6.80 -0.54
CA GLY A 307 -6.37 7.14 -1.21
C GLY A 307 -5.16 6.31 -0.74
N GLY A 308 -5.05 6.04 0.57
CA GLY A 308 -3.97 5.25 1.14
C GLY A 308 -4.11 3.75 0.84
N ALA A 309 -5.34 3.24 0.93
CA ALA A 309 -5.67 1.88 0.55
C ALA A 309 -5.43 1.62 -0.94
N ALA A 310 -5.89 2.50 -1.82
CA ALA A 310 -5.71 2.37 -3.26
C ALA A 310 -4.24 2.37 -3.67
N ALA A 311 -3.42 3.22 -3.03
CA ALA A 311 -1.98 3.24 -3.23
C ALA A 311 -1.31 1.95 -2.70
N SER A 312 -1.60 1.56 -1.45
CA SER A 312 -0.97 0.40 -0.81
C SER A 312 -1.30 -0.92 -1.49
N LEU A 313 -2.53 -1.09 -1.98
CA LEU A 313 -2.98 -2.25 -2.73
C LEU A 313 -2.46 -2.27 -4.18
N GLY A 314 -1.89 -1.16 -4.67
CA GLY A 314 -1.43 -1.04 -6.05
C GLY A 314 -2.56 -0.84 -7.07
N LEU A 315 -3.75 -0.42 -6.66
CA LEU A 315 -4.88 -0.14 -7.55
C LEU A 315 -4.55 0.99 -8.52
N LEU A 316 -3.88 2.05 -8.04
CA LEU A 316 -3.44 3.17 -8.87
C LEU A 316 -2.44 2.72 -9.95
N ALA A 317 -1.49 1.86 -9.57
CA ALA A 317 -0.52 1.31 -10.51
C ALA A 317 -1.21 0.45 -11.56
N ALA A 318 -2.19 -0.37 -11.17
CA ALA A 318 -2.98 -1.21 -12.08
C ALA A 318 -3.70 -0.43 -13.17
N MET A 319 -4.11 0.81 -12.91
CA MET A 319 -4.69 1.70 -13.92
C MET A 319 -3.71 2.04 -15.05
N CYS A 320 -2.41 2.06 -14.76
CA CYS A 320 -1.33 2.47 -15.66
C CYS A 320 -0.54 1.30 -16.26
N VAL A 321 -1.07 0.09 -16.12
CA VAL A 321 -0.51 -1.09 -16.75
C VAL A 321 -1.21 -1.38 -18.08
N ASP A 322 -0.36 -1.44 -19.07
CA ASP A 322 -0.43 -1.90 -20.44
C ASP A 322 -0.90 -3.33 -20.67
N ARG A 323 -1.37 -3.65 -21.89
CA ARG A 323 -1.65 -5.05 -22.27
C ARG A 323 -0.39 -5.92 -22.27
N SER A 324 0.79 -5.35 -22.48
CA SER A 324 2.12 -6.00 -22.40
C SER A 324 2.76 -5.86 -21.00
N ARG A 325 1.99 -5.44 -19.99
CA ARG A 325 2.39 -5.23 -18.58
C ARG A 325 3.43 -4.14 -18.32
N GLN A 326 3.71 -3.27 -19.27
CA GLN A 326 4.58 -2.13 -19.05
C GLN A 326 3.89 -0.98 -18.32
N ALA A 327 4.64 -0.24 -17.54
CA ALA A 327 4.16 1.02 -16.97
C ALA A 327 4.16 2.10 -18.06
N GLY A 328 2.99 2.68 -18.38
CA GLY A 328 2.87 3.62 -19.50
C GLY A 328 1.44 4.04 -19.84
N ASP A 329 1.28 4.82 -20.91
CA ASP A 329 0.07 5.57 -21.26
C ASP A 329 -1.05 4.69 -21.84
N HIS A 330 -1.76 3.96 -20.96
CA HIS A 330 -2.91 3.11 -21.32
C HIS A 330 -4.25 3.74 -21.05
N ARG A 331 -4.28 4.72 -20.13
CA ARG A 331 -5.49 5.44 -19.73
C ARG A 331 -5.17 6.91 -19.47
N PRO A 332 -6.10 7.82 -19.79
CA PRO A 332 -5.96 9.23 -19.44
C PRO A 332 -5.64 9.40 -17.95
N GLY A 333 -4.54 10.09 -17.64
CA GLY A 333 -4.05 10.27 -16.27
C GLY A 333 -2.81 9.45 -15.93
N CYS A 334 -2.44 8.46 -16.74
CA CYS A 334 -1.19 7.73 -16.56
C CYS A 334 0.01 8.45 -17.18
N THR A 335 1.16 8.38 -16.52
CA THR A 335 2.43 8.83 -17.11
C THR A 335 3.13 7.71 -17.86
N ASN A 336 4.12 8.09 -18.67
CA ASN A 336 5.07 7.18 -19.31
C ASN A 336 6.03 6.44 -18.33
N THR A 337 5.83 6.62 -17.02
CA THR A 337 6.55 5.98 -15.91
C THR A 337 5.62 5.18 -15.00
N GLY A 338 4.33 5.06 -15.35
CA GLY A 338 3.36 4.26 -14.61
C GLY A 338 2.78 4.91 -13.35
N TYR A 339 2.96 6.23 -13.19
CA TYR A 339 2.30 6.98 -12.13
C TYR A 339 0.92 7.43 -12.60
N PHE A 340 -0.07 7.29 -11.73
CA PHE A 340 -1.44 7.71 -11.98
C PHE A 340 -1.68 9.10 -11.37
N TYR A 341 -2.19 10.01 -12.19
CA TYR A 341 -2.66 11.33 -11.82
C TYR A 341 -4.13 11.46 -12.26
N PRO A 342 -5.08 11.51 -11.31
CA PRO A 342 -6.50 11.61 -11.60
C PRO A 342 -6.92 12.96 -12.20
#